data_AF-A0AB35PLI3-F1
#
_entry.id   AF-A0AB35PLI3-F1
#
_cell.length_a   1.000
_cell.length_b   1.000
_cell.length_c   1.000
_cell.angle_alpha   90.00
_cell.angle_beta   90.00
_cell.angle_gamma   90.00
#
_symmetry.space_group_name_H-M   'P 1'
#
loop_
_entity.id
_entity.type
_entity.pdbx_description
1 polymer ?
#
loop_
_entity_poly.entity_id
_entity_poly.type
_entity_poly.pdbx_seq_one_letter_code
_entity_poly.pdbx_strand_id
1 'polypeptide(L)'
;EHDCKVGFIKPIRVKIGGVSPAGTPTTASGGRALPFYASESIELEMGEYIEDGRENIGHWVRTKVVNNRIDIPFKEPAFPLIYG
;
A
#
# COMPACT_ATOMS: atom_id res chain seq x y z
N GLU A 1 1.18 28.10 11.13
CA GLU A 1 1.02 26.72 10.62
C GLU A 1 1.58 26.64 9.21
N HIS A 2 2.49 25.71 8.96
CA HIS A 2 2.94 25.39 7.60
C HIS A 2 2.14 24.18 7.12
N ASP A 3 1.63 24.23 5.88
CA ASP A 3 1.00 23.08 5.22
C ASP A 3 2.11 22.08 4.86
N CYS A 4 2.46 21.23 5.82
CA CYS A 4 3.46 20.18 5.67
C CYS A 4 2.76 18.82 5.61
N LYS A 5 2.95 18.11 4.51
CA LYS A 5 2.47 16.73 4.33
C LYS A 5 3.59 15.77 4.67
N VAL A 6 3.32 14.83 5.57
CA VAL A 6 4.29 13.82 5.99
C VAL A 6 3.82 12.46 5.49
N GLY A 7 4.65 11.82 4.66
CA GLY A 7 4.43 10.47 4.14
C GLY A 7 5.27 9.44 4.89
N PHE A 8 4.69 8.27 5.19
CA PHE A 8 5.39 7.14 5.78
C PHE A 8 5.30 5.92 4.87
N ILE A 9 6.43 5.32 4.54
CA ILE A 9 6.50 4.06 3.80
C ILE A 9 6.78 2.94 4.79
N LYS A 10 5.93 1.90 4.78
CA LYS A 10 6.06 0.75 5.67
C LYS A 10 6.05 -0.53 4.87
N PRO A 11 7.04 -1.41 5.07
CA PRO A 11 6.98 -2.72 4.47
C PRO A 11 5.97 -3.59 5.19
N ILE A 12 5.27 -4.43 4.44
CA ILE A 12 4.42 -5.49 4.96
C ILE A 12 5.32 -6.62 5.48
N ARG A 13 4.97 -7.17 6.64
CA ARG A 13 5.62 -8.33 7.26
C ARG A 13 4.58 -9.38 7.58
N VAL A 14 5.01 -10.64 7.62
CA VAL A 14 4.21 -11.73 8.17
C VAL A 14 4.37 -11.75 9.68
N LYS A 15 3.26 -11.91 10.41
CA LYS A 15 3.30 -12.03 11.87
C LYS A 15 3.86 -13.42 12.25
N ILE A 16 4.95 -13.44 13.01
CA ILE A 16 5.51 -14.66 13.58
C ILE A 16 4.46 -15.26 14.53
N GLY A 17 3.98 -16.48 14.24
CA GLY A 17 2.89 -17.15 14.96
C GLY A 17 1.46 -16.88 14.43
N GLY A 18 1.31 -16.35 13.21
CA GLY A 18 0.04 -15.88 12.62
C GLY A 18 -1.07 -16.89 12.32
N VAL A 19 -1.01 -18.12 12.85
CA VAL A 19 -2.15 -19.06 12.85
C VAL A 19 -2.94 -18.87 14.15
N SER A 20 -3.69 -17.77 14.23
CA SER A 20 -4.75 -17.59 15.23
C SER A 20 -6.08 -17.48 14.47
N PRO A 21 -7.15 -18.20 14.86
CA PRO A 21 -8.38 -18.34 14.08
C PRO A 21 -9.17 -17.05 13.77
N ALA A 22 -8.71 -15.86 14.21
CA ALA A 22 -9.44 -14.59 14.12
C ALA A 22 -8.58 -13.37 13.72
N GLY A 23 -7.40 -13.55 13.10
CA GLY A 23 -6.52 -12.44 12.75
C GLY A 23 -6.03 -12.44 11.29
N THR A 24 -5.81 -11.25 10.72
CA THR A 24 -5.09 -11.12 9.45
C THR A 24 -3.61 -11.47 9.65
N PRO A 25 -3.01 -12.28 8.76
CA PRO A 25 -1.62 -12.75 8.91
C PRO A 25 -0.57 -11.65 8.64
N THR A 26 -1.00 -10.49 8.17
CA THR A 26 -0.16 -9.35 7.80
C THR A 26 -0.01 -8.36 8.95
N THR A 27 1.20 -7.84 9.13
CA THR A 27 1.51 -6.80 10.11
C THR A 27 2.41 -5.76 9.46
N ALA A 28 2.06 -4.49 9.66
CA ALA A 28 2.93 -3.36 9.31
C ALA A 28 3.82 -3.00 10.50
N SER A 29 5.07 -2.62 10.22
CA SER A 29 6.01 -2.14 11.24
C SER A 29 5.57 -0.79 11.84
N GLY A 30 6.07 -0.44 13.03
CA GLY A 30 5.83 0.89 13.63
C GLY A 30 4.57 1.01 14.50
N GLY A 31 4.15 -0.07 15.15
CA GLY A 31 3.12 -0.06 16.20
C GLY A 31 1.70 0.20 15.73
N ARG A 32 0.77 0.31 16.69
CA ARG A 32 -0.68 0.50 16.43
C ARG A 32 -1.08 1.97 16.27
N ALA A 33 -0.19 2.92 16.57
CA ALA A 33 -0.52 4.35 16.58
C ALA A 33 -0.72 4.95 15.19
N LEU A 34 0.14 4.61 14.22
CA LEU A 34 0.10 5.23 12.89
C LEU A 34 -1.26 5.16 12.19
N PRO A 35 -2.00 4.03 12.17
CA PRO A 35 -3.32 4.01 11.52
C PRO A 35 -4.34 4.97 12.18
N PHE A 36 -4.13 5.38 13.43
CA PHE A 36 -4.97 6.38 14.10
C PHE A 36 -4.55 7.83 13.83
N TYR A 37 -3.32 8.07 13.38
CA TYR A 37 -2.84 9.43 13.05
C TYR A 37 -2.84 9.72 11.56
N ALA A 38 -2.76 8.69 10.71
CA ALA A 38 -2.80 8.85 9.26
C ALA A 38 -4.18 9.33 8.79
N SER A 39 -4.19 10.38 7.97
CA SER A 39 -5.40 10.85 7.29
C SER A 39 -5.81 9.90 6.16
N GLU A 40 -4.83 9.34 5.46
CA GLU A 40 -5.00 8.39 4.37
C GLU A 40 -4.01 7.24 4.52
N SER A 41 -4.49 6.01 4.30
CA SER A 41 -3.68 4.80 4.29
C SER A 41 -3.83 4.11 2.95
N ILE A 42 -2.71 3.97 2.25
CA ILE A 42 -2.64 3.42 0.91
C ILE A 42 -1.76 2.17 0.96
N GLU A 43 -2.30 1.07 0.46
CA GLU A 43 -1.58 -0.18 0.25
C GLU A 43 -1.24 -0.31 -1.24
N LEU A 44 0.03 -0.61 -1.55
CA LEU A 44 0.53 -0.75 -2.91
C LEU A 44 0.87 -2.21 -3.15
N GLU A 45 0.33 -2.77 -4.23
CA GLU A 45 0.60 -4.12 -4.69
C GLU A 45 1.20 -4.07 -6.09
N MET A 46 2.35 -4.71 -6.25
CA MET A 46 2.95 -4.94 -7.57
C MET A 46 2.18 -6.06 -8.27
N GLY A 47 1.64 -5.74 -9.44
CA GLY A 47 0.93 -6.65 -10.32
C GLY A 47 1.80 -7.12 -11.49
N GLU A 48 1.14 -7.35 -12.62
CA GLU A 48 1.70 -7.96 -13.82
C GLU A 48 2.80 -7.11 -14.46
N TYR A 49 3.76 -7.79 -15.07
CA TYR A 49 4.82 -7.15 -15.83
C TYR A 49 4.28 -6.56 -17.13
N ILE A 50 4.83 -5.42 -17.53
CA ILE A 50 4.56 -4.79 -18.82
C ILE A 50 5.78 -5.10 -19.70
N GLU A 51 5.58 -5.92 -20.72
CA GLU A 51 6.62 -6.31 -21.66
C GLU A 51 6.47 -5.53 -22.97
N ASP A 52 7.57 -4.97 -23.48
CA ASP A 52 7.65 -4.42 -24.83
C ASP A 52 8.73 -5.19 -25.61
N GLY A 53 8.26 -6.12 -26.44
CA GLY A 53 9.13 -7.02 -27.21
C GLY A 53 9.88 -8.04 -26.33
N ARG A 54 11.15 -7.77 -26.03
CA ARG A 54 12.04 -8.65 -25.23
C ARG A 54 12.47 -8.02 -23.91
N GLU A 55 12.08 -6.78 -23.66
CA GLU A 55 12.48 -6.04 -22.47
C GLU A 55 11.26 -5.77 -21.59
N ASN A 56 11.47 -5.94 -20.30
CA ASN A 56 10.48 -5.65 -19.29
C ASN A 56 10.51 -4.15 -19.01
N ILE A 57 9.51 -3.43 -19.51
CA ILE A 57 9.43 -1.97 -19.44
C ILE A 57 8.77 -1.48 -18.15
N GLY A 58 8.16 -2.35 -17.34
CA GLY A 58 7.51 -1.92 -16.11
C GLY A 58 6.59 -2.91 -15.44
N HIS A 59 5.77 -2.41 -14.51
CA HIS A 59 4.73 -3.18 -13.81
C HIS A 59 3.41 -2.44 -13.76
N TRP A 60 2.31 -3.19 -13.76
CA TRP A 60 1.04 -2.70 -13.26
C TRP A 60 1.11 -2.56 -11.74
N VAL A 61 0.82 -1.38 -11.22
CA VAL A 61 0.71 -1.13 -9.77
C VAL A 61 -0.76 -0.99 -9.42
N ARG A 62 -1.22 -1.84 -8.50
CA ARG A 62 -2.56 -1.74 -7.91
C ARG A 62 -2.44 -0.98 -6.59
N THR A 63 -3.30 0.01 -6.43
CA THR A 63 -3.31 0.85 -5.23
C THR A 63 -4.64 0.67 -4.53
N LYS A 64 -4.62 0.29 -3.26
CA LYS A 64 -5.81 0.11 -2.45
C LYS A 64 -5.86 1.16 -1.35
N VAL A 65 -6.91 1.97 -1.35
CA VAL A 65 -7.15 2.94 -0.27
C VAL A 65 -7.86 2.22 0.88
N VAL A 66 -7.09 1.85 1.90
CA VAL A 66 -7.57 1.09 3.06
C VAL A 66 -8.28 1.98 4.07
N ASN A 67 -7.81 3.22 4.25
CA ASN A 67 -8.43 4.21 5.11
C ASN A 67 -8.37 5.58 4.43
N ASN A 68 -9.47 6.32 4.48
CA ASN A 68 -9.54 7.69 3.99
C ASN A 68 -10.47 8.49 4.91
N ARG A 69 -9.97 9.61 5.45
CA ARG A 69 -10.75 10.52 6.30
C ARG A 69 -11.47 11.63 5.52
N ILE A 70 -11.13 11.84 4.25
CA ILE A 70 -11.52 13.00 3.46
C ILE A 70 -12.53 12.61 2.36
N ASP A 71 -12.35 11.45 1.73
CA ASP A 71 -13.20 10.95 0.64
C ASP A 71 -13.58 9.48 0.84
N ILE A 72 -14.48 8.98 -0.01
CA ILE A 72 -15.01 7.62 -0.01
C ILE A 72 -13.86 6.59 -0.09
N PRO A 73 -13.76 5.68 0.90
CA PRO A 73 -12.73 4.64 0.92
C PRO A 73 -12.97 3.57 -0.17
N PHE A 74 -11.98 2.71 -0.40
CA PHE A 74 -12.04 1.54 -1.30
C PHE A 74 -12.04 1.80 -2.81
N LYS A 75 -11.54 2.96 -3.24
CA LYS A 75 -11.14 3.11 -4.65
C LYS A 75 -9.87 2.28 -4.89
N GLU A 76 -9.88 1.46 -5.92
CA GLU A 76 -8.76 0.60 -6.33
C GLU A 76 -8.22 1.02 -7.72
N PRO A 77 -7.55 2.18 -7.84
CA PRO A 77 -6.93 2.56 -9.11
C PRO A 77 -5.75 1.63 -9.43
N ALA A 78 -5.68 1.20 -10.69
CA ALA A 78 -4.55 0.50 -11.27
C ALA A 78 -3.91 1.37 -12.34
N PHE A 79 -2.59 1.55 -12.29
CA PHE A 79 -1.84 2.32 -13.28
C PHE A 79 -0.52 1.64 -13.64
N PRO A 80 -0.02 1.84 -14.88
CA PRO A 80 1.27 1.31 -15.30
C PRO A 80 2.40 2.14 -14.68
N LEU A 81 3.36 1.48 -14.04
CA LEU A 81 4.64 2.02 -13.60
C LEU A 81 5.69 1.59 -14.62
N ILE A 82 6.08 2.52 -15.49
CA ILE A 82 7.11 2.30 -16.51
C ILE A 82 8.47 2.70 -15.92
N TYR A 83 9.48 1.86 -16.10
CA TYR A 83 10.86 2.17 -15.71
C TYR A 83 11.43 3.23 -16.67
N GLY A 84 11.92 4.33 -16.11
CA GLY A 84 12.54 5.43 -16.83
C GLY A 84 14.06 5.32 -16.90
#